data_AF-A0A351MK66-F1
#
_entry.id   AF-A0A351MK66-F1
#
_cell.length_a   1.000
_cell.length_b   1.000
_cell.length_c   1.000
_cell.angle_alpha   90.00
_cell.angle_beta   90.00
_cell.angle_gamma   90.00
#
_symmetry.space_group_name_H-M   'P 1'
#
loop_
_entity.id
_entity.type
_entity.pdbx_description
1 polymer ?
#
loop_
_entity_poly.entity_id
_entity_poly.type
_entity_poly.pdbx_seq_one_letter_code
_entity_poly.pdbx_strand_id
1 'polypeptide(L)'
;MKWYILTDLEGACRVNRWDQTRVDELTPDKLYARRMLTAEINAAVQGLYDADHEAEILVWDGHGNGGIDNTLLDERIALIARGSGIRPPYGLTAEHAGMLVLGQR
;
A
#
# COMPACT_ATOMS: atom_id res chain seq x y z
N MET A 1 -14.59 -7.58 9.23
CA MET A 1 -14.09 -8.54 8.21
C MET A 1 -12.60 -8.30 7.98
N LYS A 2 -11.81 -9.32 7.60
CA LYS A 2 -10.37 -9.16 7.31
C LYS A 2 -10.12 -8.86 5.83
N TRP A 3 -9.32 -7.84 5.53
CA TRP A 3 -8.98 -7.43 4.17
C TRP A 3 -7.47 -7.33 3.98
N TYR A 4 -7.00 -7.87 2.86
CA TYR A 4 -5.61 -7.78 2.43
C TYR A 4 -5.48 -6.75 1.32
N ILE A 5 -4.48 -5.89 1.38
CA ILE A 5 -4.21 -4.91 0.33
C ILE A 5 -2.77 -5.10 -0.14
N LEU A 6 -2.60 -5.50 -1.40
CA LEU A 6 -1.30 -5.53 -2.06
C LEU A 6 -1.08 -4.24 -2.83
N THR A 7 0.02 -3.56 -2.56
CA THR A 7 0.34 -2.28 -3.21
C THR A 7 1.59 -2.36 -4.07
N ASP A 8 1.60 -1.61 -5.15
CA ASP A 8 2.81 -1.23 -5.88
C ASP A 8 2.78 0.28 -6.15
N LEU A 9 3.91 0.88 -6.55
CA LEU A 9 4.03 2.33 -6.72
C LEU A 9 3.84 2.77 -8.18
N GLU A 10 4.21 1.92 -9.13
CA GLU A 10 4.24 2.17 -10.57
C GLU A 10 2.91 2.59 -11.17
N GLY A 11 1.81 2.13 -10.59
CA GLY A 11 0.44 2.40 -11.03
C GLY A 11 -0.33 3.37 -10.12
N ALA A 12 0.30 3.95 -9.11
CA ALA A 12 -0.36 4.91 -8.24
C ALA A 12 -0.78 6.18 -9.01
N CYS A 13 -1.86 6.83 -8.60
CA CYS A 13 -2.35 8.03 -9.28
C CYS A 13 -1.26 9.11 -9.39
N ARG A 14 -1.16 9.70 -10.60
CA ARG A 14 -0.14 10.71 -10.97
C ARG A 14 1.31 10.22 -10.93
N VAL A 15 1.53 8.92 -10.80
CA VAL A 15 2.80 8.27 -11.14
C VAL A 15 2.75 7.86 -12.60
N ASN A 16 3.55 8.50 -13.44
CA ASN A 16 3.54 8.26 -14.88
C ASN A 16 4.95 8.12 -15.49
N ARG A 17 5.99 8.20 -14.67
CA ARG A 17 7.39 8.02 -15.07
C ARG A 17 8.10 7.06 -14.13
N TRP A 18 9.04 6.30 -14.70
CA TRP A 18 9.84 5.31 -13.97
C TRP A 18 10.79 5.91 -12.93
N ASP A 19 11.25 7.14 -13.16
CA ASP A 19 12.12 7.87 -12.22
C ASP A 19 11.40 8.22 -10.92
N GLN A 20 10.07 8.29 -10.91
CA GLN A 20 9.27 8.49 -9.71
C GLN A 20 9.23 7.24 -8.80
N THR A 21 9.56 6.05 -9.32
CA THR A 21 9.47 4.79 -8.54
C THR A 21 10.82 4.16 -8.20
N ARG A 22 11.87 4.42 -8.98
CA ARG A 22 13.14 3.65 -8.85
C ARG A 22 14.32 4.38 -8.19
N VAL A 23 14.32 5.69 -8.19
CA VAL A 23 15.45 6.50 -7.71
C VAL A 23 15.65 6.40 -6.20
N ASP A 24 16.83 6.79 -5.73
CA ASP A 24 17.20 6.90 -4.31
C ASP A 24 16.00 7.41 -3.49
N GLU A 25 15.71 6.71 -2.40
CA GLU A 25 14.48 6.77 -1.56
C GLU A 25 13.92 8.17 -1.21
N LEU A 26 14.70 9.23 -1.44
CA LEU A 26 14.48 10.60 -0.97
C LEU A 26 14.42 11.65 -2.09
N THR A 27 14.28 11.29 -3.37
CA THR A 27 14.02 12.31 -4.39
C THR A 27 12.63 12.95 -4.19
N PRO A 28 12.44 14.24 -4.54
CA PRO A 28 11.14 14.90 -4.44
C PRO A 28 10.02 14.14 -5.18
N ASP A 29 10.33 13.59 -6.35
CA ASP A 29 9.38 12.85 -7.19
C ASP A 29 8.97 11.51 -6.58
N LYS A 30 9.91 10.76 -5.98
CA LYS A 30 9.62 9.53 -5.23
C LYS A 30 8.79 9.82 -3.98
N LEU A 31 9.14 10.87 -3.24
CA LEU A 31 8.37 11.30 -2.07
C LEU A 31 6.95 11.71 -2.46
N TYR A 32 6.76 12.40 -3.58
CA TYR A 32 5.44 12.70 -4.12
C TYR A 32 4.66 11.43 -4.48
N ALA A 33 5.29 10.49 -5.21
CA ALA A 33 4.68 9.22 -5.56
C ALA A 33 4.22 8.44 -4.31
N ARG A 34 5.06 8.37 -3.28
CA ARG A 34 4.73 7.70 -2.01
C ARG A 34 3.52 8.30 -1.31
N ARG A 35 3.40 9.64 -1.33
CA ARG A 35 2.23 10.34 -0.80
C ARG A 35 0.96 10.02 -1.58
N MET A 36 1.05 9.89 -2.91
CA MET A 36 -0.10 9.53 -3.74
C MET A 36 -0.56 8.10 -3.46
N LEU A 37 0.36 7.14 -3.39
CA LEU A 37 0.01 5.76 -3.05
C LEU A 37 -0.59 5.68 -1.64
N THR A 38 0.00 6.33 -0.63
CA THR A 38 -0.58 6.38 0.72
C THR A 38 -1.99 6.98 0.73
N ALA A 39 -2.24 8.03 -0.04
CA ALA A 39 -3.57 8.62 -0.15
C ALA A 39 -4.59 7.67 -0.78
N GLU A 40 -4.20 6.89 -1.80
CA GLU A 40 -5.05 5.85 -2.38
C GLU A 40 -5.37 4.72 -1.40
N ILE A 41 -4.36 4.26 -0.65
CA ILE A 41 -4.53 3.25 0.40
C ILE A 41 -5.54 3.75 1.44
N ASN A 42 -5.34 4.95 1.98
CA ASN A 42 -6.23 5.53 2.98
C ASN A 42 -7.66 5.70 2.44
N ALA A 43 -7.83 6.11 1.17
CA ALA A 43 -9.15 6.24 0.56
C ALA A 43 -9.86 4.87 0.40
N ALA A 44 -9.14 3.84 -0.04
CA ALA A 44 -9.68 2.48 -0.14
C ALA A 44 -10.08 1.94 1.24
N VAL A 45 -9.22 2.14 2.24
CA VAL A 45 -9.44 1.72 3.62
C VAL A 45 -10.63 2.46 4.25
N GLN A 46 -10.78 3.76 4.00
CA GLN A 46 -11.95 4.50 4.45
C GLN A 46 -13.23 3.90 3.87
N GLY A 47 -13.25 3.53 2.58
CA GLY A 47 -14.39 2.86 1.97
C GLY A 47 -14.71 1.49 2.60
N LEU A 48 -13.69 0.74 3.02
CA LEU A 48 -13.89 -0.52 3.78
C LEU A 48 -14.50 -0.25 5.15
N TYR A 49 -14.03 0.78 5.87
CA TYR A 49 -14.59 1.17 7.17
C TYR A 49 -16.00 1.71 7.07
N ASP A 50 -16.34 2.41 5.99
CA ASP A 50 -17.71 2.89 5.75
C ASP A 50 -18.68 1.72 5.55
N ALA A 51 -18.20 0.59 4.99
CA ALA A 51 -18.98 -0.62 4.78
C ALA A 51 -19.01 -1.55 6.02
N ASP A 52 -17.91 -1.62 6.76
CA ASP A 52 -17.72 -2.42 7.97
C ASP A 52 -16.75 -1.71 8.92
N HIS A 53 -17.29 -1.05 9.95
CA HIS A 53 -16.50 -0.27 10.90
C HIS A 53 -15.45 -1.11 11.65
N GLU A 54 -15.68 -2.41 11.79
CA GLU A 54 -14.81 -3.37 12.47
C GLU A 54 -13.90 -4.12 11.48
N ALA A 55 -13.66 -3.56 10.29
CA ALA A 55 -12.76 -4.14 9.31
C ALA A 55 -11.31 -4.17 9.83
N GLU A 56 -10.69 -5.34 9.75
CA GLU A 56 -9.27 -5.53 10.02
C GLU A 56 -8.50 -5.41 8.70
N ILE A 57 -7.53 -4.50 8.65
CA ILE A 57 -6.83 -4.15 7.41
C ILE A 57 -5.35 -4.52 7.52
N LEU A 58 -4.90 -5.36 6.58
CA LEU A 58 -3.49 -5.69 6.40
C LEU A 58 -3.02 -5.17 5.03
N VAL A 59 -2.10 -4.20 5.05
CA VAL A 59 -1.47 -3.65 3.84
C VAL A 59 -0.07 -4.21 3.69
N TRP A 60 0.28 -4.67 2.49
CA TRP A 60 1.65 -5.00 2.14
C TRP A 60 2.23 -3.96 1.18
N ASP A 61 3.30 -3.27 1.64
CA ASP A 61 4.19 -2.49 0.77
C ASP A 61 4.97 -3.44 -0.15
N GLY A 62 4.35 -3.81 -1.27
CA GLY A 62 4.89 -4.73 -2.26
C GLY A 62 5.93 -4.09 -3.18
N HIS A 63 6.13 -2.77 -3.10
CA HIS A 63 7.07 -2.07 -3.94
C HIS A 63 8.50 -2.23 -3.39
N GLY A 64 9.42 -2.77 -4.21
CA GLY A 64 10.70 -3.31 -3.75
C GLY A 64 11.52 -2.41 -2.80
N ASN A 65 11.69 -1.13 -3.14
CA ASN A 65 12.42 -0.17 -2.30
C ASN A 65 11.52 0.62 -1.32
N GLY A 66 10.20 0.49 -1.45
CA GLY A 66 9.19 1.11 -0.58
C GLY A 66 8.30 2.10 -1.34
N GLY A 67 6.99 1.92 -1.20
CA GLY A 67 5.96 2.75 -1.82
C GLY A 67 5.22 3.65 -0.85
N ILE A 68 5.31 3.41 0.46
CA ILE A 68 4.41 4.04 1.44
C ILE A 68 5.11 5.16 2.21
N ASP A 69 4.40 6.29 2.39
CA ASP A 69 4.73 7.30 3.40
C ASP A 69 4.06 6.94 4.74
N ASN A 70 4.83 6.37 5.66
CA ASN A 70 4.35 5.92 6.98
C ASN A 70 3.84 7.06 7.87
N THR A 71 4.25 8.32 7.59
CA THR A 71 3.80 9.46 8.40
C THR A 71 2.38 9.90 8.07
N LEU A 72 1.83 9.41 6.94
CA LEU A 72 0.50 9.73 6.44
C LEU A 72 -0.43 8.51 6.42
N LEU A 73 0.08 7.30 6.68
CA LEU A 73 -0.70 6.08 6.66
C LEU A 73 -1.68 6.08 7.84
N ASP A 74 -2.93 5.67 7.61
CA ASP A 74 -3.92 5.53 8.67
C ASP A 74 -3.41 4.59 9.77
N GLU A 75 -3.45 5.04 11.02
CA GLU A 75 -2.88 4.33 12.17
C GLU A 75 -3.57 3.00 12.49
N ARG A 76 -4.79 2.80 11.98
CA ARG A 76 -5.55 1.55 12.16
C ARG A 76 -5.07 0.43 11.24
N ILE A 77 -4.23 0.75 10.25
CA ILE A 77 -3.71 -0.22 9.28
C ILE A 77 -2.55 -1.02 9.89
N ALA A 78 -2.63 -2.35 9.82
CA ALA A 78 -1.47 -3.20 10.01
C ALA A 78 -0.62 -3.20 8.72
N LEU A 79 0.66 -2.84 8.84
CA LEU A 79 1.57 -2.72 7.70
C LEU A 79 2.61 -3.86 7.69
N ILE A 80 2.62 -4.65 6.62
CA ILE A 80 3.78 -5.44 6.22
C ILE A 80 4.73 -4.50 5.48
N ALA A 81 5.70 -3.96 6.22
CA ALA A 81 6.71 -3.09 5.65
C ALA A 81 7.67 -3.87 4.72
N ARG A 82 8.39 -3.16 3.86
CA ARG A 82 9.48 -3.73 3.07
C ARG A 82 10.50 -4.45 3.96
N GLY A 83 11.05 -5.56 3.49
CA GLY A 83 12.05 -6.32 4.25
C GLY A 83 12.57 -7.54 3.51
N SER A 84 13.78 -7.97 3.87
CA SER A 84 14.33 -9.22 3.36
C SER A 84 13.53 -10.42 3.89
N GLY A 85 13.32 -11.43 3.05
CA GLY A 85 12.63 -12.66 3.44
C GLY A 85 11.10 -12.62 3.36
N ILE A 86 10.50 -11.47 3.04
CA ILE A 86 9.07 -11.36 2.77
C ILE A 86 8.82 -11.81 1.32
N ARG A 87 7.99 -12.83 1.13
CA ARG A 87 7.66 -13.39 -0.20
C ARG A 87 6.16 -13.60 -0.32
N PRO A 88 5.57 -13.45 -1.53
CA PRO A 88 4.16 -13.76 -1.70
C PRO A 88 3.84 -15.20 -1.27
N PRO A 89 2.68 -15.46 -0.66
CA PRO A 89 1.61 -14.53 -0.30
C PRO A 89 1.66 -14.11 1.18
N TYR A 90 2.78 -13.53 1.66
CA TYR A 90 3.01 -13.24 3.09
C TYR A 90 1.81 -12.56 3.77
N GLY A 91 1.27 -13.21 4.82
CA GLY A 91 0.14 -12.69 5.59
C GLY A 91 -1.24 -12.89 4.98
N LEU A 92 -1.36 -13.17 3.68
CA LEU A 92 -2.65 -13.50 3.05
C LEU A 92 -3.05 -14.94 3.40
N THR A 93 -4.26 -15.09 3.93
CA THR A 93 -4.82 -16.36 4.38
C THR A 93 -6.27 -16.52 3.93
N ALA A 94 -6.83 -17.71 4.09
CA ALA A 94 -8.24 -17.99 3.83
C ALA A 94 -9.21 -17.25 4.79
N GLU A 95 -8.72 -16.62 5.86
CA GLU A 95 -9.54 -15.80 6.75
C GLU A 95 -9.87 -14.42 6.17
N HIS A 96 -9.13 -13.99 5.14
CA HIS A 96 -9.40 -12.73 4.47
C HIS A 96 -10.65 -12.86 3.60
N ALA A 97 -11.58 -11.92 3.76
CA ALA A 97 -12.80 -11.85 2.96
C ALA A 97 -12.50 -11.51 1.48
N GLY A 98 -11.36 -10.86 1.22
CA GLY A 98 -10.87 -10.58 -0.12
C GLY A 98 -9.55 -9.83 -0.12
N MET A 99 -9.05 -9.58 -1.33
CA MET A 99 -7.84 -8.81 -1.57
C MET A 99 -8.13 -7.63 -2.49
N LEU A 100 -7.67 -6.43 -2.11
CA LEU A 100 -7.54 -5.30 -3.02
C LEU A 100 -6.12 -5.22 -3.55
N VAL A 101 -6.02 -4.75 -4.79
CA VAL A 101 -4.76 -4.57 -5.50
C VAL A 101 -4.70 -3.12 -5.94
N LEU A 102 -3.75 -2.36 -5.38
CA LEU A 102 -3.63 -0.92 -5.60
C LEU A 102 -2.26 -0.58 -6.22
N GLY A 103 -2.24 0.45 -7.06
CA GLY A 103 -1.01 0.98 -7.65
C GLY A 103 -0.21 0.00 -8.53
N GLN A 104 -0.82 -1.07 -9.03
CA GLN A 104 -0.18 -1.99 -9.98
C GLN A 104 -0.20 -1.44 -11.41
N ARG A 105 0.85 -1.76 -12.19
CA ARG A 105 0.95 -1.43 -13.62
C ARG A 105 1.44 -2.62 -14.46
#